data_AF-A0A1G7YIN3-F1
#
_entry.id   AF-A0A1G7YIN3-F1
#
_cell.length_a   1.000
_cell.length_b   1.000
_cell.length_c   1.000
_cell.angle_alpha   90.00
_cell.angle_beta   90.00
_cell.angle_gamma   90.00
#
_symmetry.space_group_name_H-M   'P 1'
#
loop_
_entity.id
_entity.type
_entity.pdbx_description
1 polymer ?
#
loop_
_entity_poly.entity_id
_entity_poly.type
_entity_poly.pdbx_seq_one_letter_code
_entity_poly.pdbx_strand_id
1 'polypeptide(L)'
;MNRETIACAMLACALAGCGGAERPSVLDARASAQLRAVLSKEPQLPDGFTNRPDQAWQMPFRQADRNCRAVLDPAGGRAPGQELTAQAAVTYRGDGLGEQAGVGLARYAGDAAEDRLDDLAEALESCRVVRGSDGTDLRPQELEIEGDWDEAVAARLQGRLNGYPYTVDVVLSRVDDTLVSVVHTGMDAVDTARTRAVVEAVISLATA
;
A
#
# COMPACT_ATOMS: atom_id res chain seq x y z
N MET A 1 -44.21 -13.43 -69.31
CA MET A 1 -42.79 -13.83 -69.37
C MET A 1 -41.96 -12.61 -69.02
N ASN A 2 -41.14 -12.50 -67.98
CA ASN A 2 -40.64 -13.36 -66.91
C ASN A 2 -40.28 -12.38 -65.76
N ARG A 3 -40.86 -12.53 -64.57
CA ARG A 3 -40.27 -13.10 -63.34
C ARG A 3 -39.17 -12.24 -62.67
N GLU A 4 -39.48 -11.91 -61.43
CA GLU A 4 -38.78 -11.08 -60.45
C GLU A 4 -37.44 -11.67 -59.99
N THR A 5 -36.53 -10.81 -59.52
CA THR A 5 -35.72 -11.09 -58.33
C THR A 5 -35.12 -9.80 -57.74
N ILE A 6 -35.68 -9.35 -56.62
CA ILE A 6 -35.02 -8.48 -55.64
C ILE A 6 -34.54 -9.41 -54.53
N ALA A 7 -33.26 -9.35 -54.17
CA ALA A 7 -32.79 -9.88 -52.89
C ALA A 7 -31.56 -9.10 -52.41
N CYS A 8 -31.83 -8.11 -51.56
CA CYS A 8 -30.90 -7.54 -50.60
C CYS A 8 -30.66 -8.53 -49.44
N ALA A 9 -29.41 -8.72 -49.02
CA ALA A 9 -29.05 -9.13 -47.65
C ALA A 9 -27.54 -8.88 -47.46
N MET A 10 -27.16 -7.67 -47.04
CA MET A 10 -26.83 -7.28 -45.66
C MET A 10 -25.65 -8.06 -45.05
N LEU A 11 -24.51 -7.36 -45.01
CA LEU A 11 -23.28 -7.68 -44.28
C LEU A 11 -23.58 -7.91 -42.79
N ALA A 12 -23.13 -9.03 -42.24
CA ALA A 12 -23.02 -9.25 -40.81
C ALA A 12 -21.65 -8.76 -40.31
N CYS A 13 -21.57 -7.49 -39.90
CA CYS A 13 -20.48 -6.99 -39.05
C CYS A 13 -20.83 -7.32 -37.59
N ALA A 14 -20.27 -8.40 -37.05
CA ALA A 14 -20.28 -8.66 -35.62
C ALA A 14 -19.09 -7.93 -34.97
N LEU A 15 -19.31 -6.68 -34.57
CA LEU A 15 -18.44 -5.94 -33.66
C LEU A 15 -19.21 -5.69 -32.36
N ALA A 16 -18.45 -5.66 -31.27
CA ALA A 16 -18.78 -5.19 -29.93
C ALA A 16 -19.34 -6.23 -28.94
N GLY A 17 -18.44 -6.68 -28.06
CA GLY A 17 -18.73 -7.31 -26.79
C GLY A 17 -17.55 -7.23 -25.79
N CYS A 18 -16.64 -6.26 -25.94
CA CYS A 18 -15.71 -5.89 -24.86
C CYS A 18 -16.50 -5.01 -23.87
N GLY A 19 -17.20 -5.65 -22.95
CA GLY A 19 -17.86 -5.01 -21.81
C GLY A 19 -16.95 -4.93 -20.60
N GLY A 20 -15.68 -4.55 -20.77
CA GLY A 20 -14.80 -4.16 -19.69
C GLY A 20 -14.88 -2.66 -19.53
N ALA A 21 -15.94 -2.16 -18.88
CA ALA A 21 -15.95 -0.77 -18.46
C ALA A 21 -14.98 -0.63 -17.28
N GLU A 22 -13.69 -0.49 -17.59
CA GLU A 22 -12.72 0.10 -16.69
C GLU A 22 -13.24 1.51 -16.37
N ARG A 23 -13.98 1.62 -15.26
CA ARG A 23 -14.30 2.92 -14.67
C ARG A 23 -12.94 3.54 -14.32
N PRO A 24 -12.58 4.71 -14.86
CA PRO A 24 -11.39 5.39 -14.40
C PRO A 24 -11.58 5.67 -12.91
N SER A 25 -10.70 5.14 -12.09
CA SER A 25 -10.54 5.52 -10.68
C SER A 25 -10.17 6.99 -10.63
N VAL A 26 -11.19 7.86 -10.62
CA VAL A 26 -11.00 9.28 -10.38
C VAL A 26 -10.97 9.43 -8.86
N LEU A 27 -9.76 9.55 -8.32
CA LEU A 27 -9.56 9.85 -6.90
C LEU A 27 -10.44 11.04 -6.51
N ASP A 28 -11.30 10.84 -5.52
CA ASP A 28 -12.09 11.90 -4.93
C ASP A 28 -11.16 12.76 -4.06
N ALA A 29 -10.96 14.01 -4.50
CA ALA A 29 -10.11 14.97 -3.81
C ALA A 29 -10.62 15.29 -2.39
N ARG A 30 -11.95 15.30 -2.18
CA ARG A 30 -12.55 15.55 -0.86
C ARG A 30 -12.32 14.36 0.05
N ALA A 31 -12.57 13.14 -0.43
CA ALA A 31 -12.31 11.92 0.34
C ALA A 31 -10.81 11.80 0.68
N SER A 32 -9.91 12.12 -0.25
CA SER A 32 -8.46 12.15 0.00
C SER A 32 -8.06 13.22 1.02
N ALA A 33 -8.72 14.38 1.02
CA ALA A 33 -8.50 15.41 2.03
C ALA A 33 -9.00 14.97 3.42
N GLN A 34 -10.09 14.21 3.50
CA GLN A 34 -10.59 13.63 4.74
C GLN A 34 -9.60 12.60 5.32
N LEU A 35 -9.06 11.69 4.49
CA LEU A 35 -8.03 10.75 4.93
C LEU A 35 -6.77 11.48 5.43
N ARG A 36 -6.35 12.55 4.74
CA ARG A 36 -5.22 13.37 5.20
C ARG A 36 -5.52 14.08 6.53
N ALA A 37 -6.75 14.54 6.73
CA ALA A 37 -7.16 15.14 8.00
C ALA A 37 -7.14 14.11 9.14
N VAL A 38 -7.56 12.86 8.89
CA VAL A 38 -7.46 11.75 9.84
C VAL A 38 -6.00 11.52 10.26
N LEU A 39 -5.09 11.43 9.31
CA LEU A 39 -3.64 11.29 9.57
C LEU A 39 -2.99 12.55 10.19
N SER A 40 -3.71 13.68 10.24
CA SER A 40 -3.23 14.91 10.89
C SER A 40 -3.80 15.09 12.30
N LYS A 41 -4.77 14.26 12.71
CA LYS A 41 -5.18 14.19 14.12
C LYS A 41 -4.01 13.55 14.87
N GLU A 42 -3.48 14.23 15.88
CA GLU A 42 -2.34 13.76 16.68
C GLU A 42 -2.57 12.32 17.17
N PRO A 43 -1.95 11.29 16.56
CA PRO A 43 -2.17 9.92 16.98
C PRO A 43 -1.52 9.71 18.34
N GLN A 44 -2.07 8.80 19.13
CA GLN A 44 -1.39 8.28 20.32
C GLN A 44 -0.31 7.29 19.87
N LEU A 45 0.75 7.81 19.25
CA LEU A 45 1.91 7.03 18.84
C LEU A 45 2.69 6.55 20.07
N PRO A 46 3.42 5.42 19.97
CA PRO A 46 4.30 4.99 21.05
C PRO A 46 5.36 6.04 21.37
N ASP A 47 5.82 6.04 22.63
CA ASP A 47 6.83 6.97 23.13
C ASP A 47 8.02 7.08 22.18
N GLY A 48 8.54 8.31 22.01
CA GLY A 48 9.68 8.65 21.15
C GLY A 48 9.32 8.97 19.69
N PHE A 49 8.09 8.72 19.24
CA PHE A 49 7.60 9.25 17.96
C PHE A 49 7.07 10.67 18.08
N THR A 50 7.33 11.52 17.07
CA THR A 50 6.62 12.80 16.93
C THR A 50 5.20 12.55 16.42
N ASN A 51 4.21 13.15 17.09
CA ASN A 51 2.82 13.15 16.65
C ASN A 51 2.56 14.09 15.45
N ARG A 52 3.52 14.93 15.07
CA ARG A 52 3.44 15.80 13.89
C ARG A 52 3.78 14.98 12.63
N PRO A 53 2.84 14.83 11.68
CA PRO A 53 3.12 14.16 10.43
C PRO A 53 4.02 15.00 9.51
N ASP A 54 4.94 14.31 8.83
CA ASP A 54 5.74 14.80 7.72
C ASP A 54 5.18 14.33 6.37
N GLN A 55 5.88 14.68 5.29
CA GLN A 55 5.58 14.19 3.94
C GLN A 55 5.56 12.66 3.89
N ALA A 56 4.78 12.12 2.95
CA ALA A 56 4.68 10.69 2.70
C ALA A 56 6.06 10.04 2.55
N TRP A 57 6.19 8.85 3.13
CA TRP A 57 7.46 8.12 3.13
C TRP A 57 7.94 7.86 1.71
N GLN A 58 9.24 8.07 1.49
CA GLN A 58 9.88 7.82 0.21
C GLN A 58 10.81 6.63 0.37
N MET A 59 10.54 5.59 -0.43
CA MET A 59 11.40 4.42 -0.54
C MET A 59 12.84 4.86 -0.83
N PRO A 60 13.81 4.55 0.04
CA PRO A 60 15.17 5.09 -0.08
C PRO A 60 16.02 4.36 -1.14
N PHE A 61 15.42 3.49 -1.92
CA PHE A 61 16.05 2.73 -3.00
C PHE A 61 15.17 2.74 -4.25
N ARG A 62 15.80 2.74 -5.43
CA ARG A 62 15.09 2.78 -6.72
C ARG A 62 14.86 1.39 -7.32
N GLN A 63 15.82 0.50 -7.10
CA GLN A 63 15.82 -0.85 -7.65
C GLN A 63 15.31 -1.82 -6.58
N ALA A 64 14.12 -2.35 -6.82
CA ALA A 64 13.51 -3.43 -6.10
C ALA A 64 12.85 -4.34 -7.14
N ASP A 65 12.71 -5.63 -6.83
CA ASP A 65 11.86 -6.49 -7.63
C ASP A 65 10.41 -5.94 -7.62
N ARG A 66 9.60 -6.34 -8.62
CA ARG A 66 8.25 -5.80 -8.80
C ARG A 66 7.37 -6.03 -7.56
N ASN A 67 7.57 -7.14 -6.87
CA ASN A 67 6.73 -7.58 -5.77
C ASN A 67 7.09 -6.83 -4.48
N CYS A 68 8.38 -6.69 -4.17
CA CYS A 68 8.86 -5.84 -3.08
C CYS A 68 8.45 -4.37 -3.27
N ARG A 69 8.43 -3.88 -4.51
CA ARG A 69 7.92 -2.53 -4.78
C ARG A 69 6.42 -2.43 -4.50
N ALA A 70 5.63 -3.41 -4.95
CA ALA A 70 4.18 -3.42 -4.76
C ALA A 70 3.77 -3.35 -3.28
N VAL A 71 4.50 -4.04 -2.39
CA VAL A 71 4.17 -4.04 -0.94
C VAL A 71 4.61 -2.78 -0.20
N LEU A 72 5.60 -2.03 -0.72
CA LEU A 72 6.14 -0.83 -0.06
C LEU A 72 5.52 0.48 -0.58
N ASP A 73 5.08 0.50 -1.84
CA ASP A 73 4.50 1.69 -2.46
C ASP A 73 3.24 2.24 -1.76
N PRO A 74 2.32 1.42 -1.22
CA PRO A 74 1.14 1.89 -0.51
C PRO A 74 1.46 2.81 0.68
N ALA A 75 2.48 2.50 1.48
CA ALA A 75 2.91 3.34 2.60
C ALA A 75 3.46 4.71 2.17
N GLY A 76 3.90 4.82 0.90
CA GLY A 76 4.30 6.08 0.26
C GLY A 76 3.18 6.82 -0.47
N GLY A 77 1.93 6.39 -0.33
CA GLY A 77 0.78 6.99 -1.01
C GLY A 77 0.70 6.66 -2.50
N ARG A 78 1.15 5.45 -2.86
CA ARG A 78 1.06 4.90 -4.23
C ARG A 78 0.33 3.54 -4.19
N ALA A 79 -0.89 3.54 -3.68
CA ALA A 79 -1.70 2.33 -3.60
C ALA A 79 -2.15 1.84 -5.00
N PRO A 80 -2.44 0.53 -5.18
CA PRO A 80 -2.99 -0.01 -6.41
C PRO A 80 -4.24 0.76 -6.87
N GLY A 81 -4.29 1.16 -8.14
CA GLY A 81 -5.24 2.16 -8.63
C GLY A 81 -6.64 1.65 -9.00
N GLN A 82 -6.83 0.35 -9.26
CA GLN A 82 -8.15 -0.18 -9.62
C GLN A 82 -9.11 -0.01 -8.44
N GLU A 83 -10.27 0.62 -8.69
CA GLU A 83 -11.32 0.90 -7.69
C GLU A 83 -10.90 1.77 -6.49
N LEU A 84 -9.68 2.32 -6.52
CA LEU A 84 -9.19 3.30 -5.56
C LEU A 84 -10.01 4.59 -5.64
N THR A 85 -10.66 4.93 -4.54
CA THR A 85 -11.51 6.13 -4.43
C THR A 85 -10.83 7.28 -3.72
N ALA A 86 -9.92 7.00 -2.77
CA ALA A 86 -9.18 8.02 -2.05
C ALA A 86 -7.85 7.46 -1.51
N GLN A 87 -6.86 8.33 -1.33
CA GLN A 87 -5.64 7.94 -0.61
C GLN A 87 -4.98 9.13 0.10
N ALA A 88 -4.25 8.83 1.16
CA ALA A 88 -3.38 9.77 1.84
C ALA A 88 -2.18 9.02 2.44
N ALA A 89 -1.04 9.70 2.56
CA ALA A 89 0.12 9.14 3.25
C ALA A 89 0.91 10.23 3.98
N VAL A 90 1.53 9.85 5.09
CA VAL A 90 2.36 10.69 5.95
C VAL A 90 3.54 9.88 6.50
N THR A 91 4.48 10.55 7.16
CA THR A 91 5.54 9.88 7.93
C THR A 91 5.57 10.47 9.34
N TYR A 92 5.77 9.64 10.36
CA TYR A 92 6.11 10.06 11.72
C TYR A 92 7.57 9.72 12.02
N ARG A 93 8.34 10.64 12.58
CA ARG A 93 9.74 10.37 12.94
C ARG A 93 9.82 9.75 14.32
N GLY A 94 10.65 8.72 14.46
CA GLY A 94 11.07 8.18 15.75
C GLY A 94 12.31 8.91 16.27
N ASP A 95 12.72 8.54 17.48
CA ASP A 95 13.92 9.02 18.16
C ASP A 95 15.14 8.12 17.91
N GLY A 96 14.93 6.92 17.37
CA GLY A 96 15.98 6.03 16.89
C GLY A 96 16.70 6.55 15.63
N LEU A 97 17.90 6.03 15.39
CA LEU A 97 18.71 6.46 14.26
C LEU A 97 18.06 6.07 12.92
N GLY A 98 17.64 7.08 12.16
CA GLY A 98 16.90 6.87 10.91
C GLY A 98 15.51 6.28 11.11
N GLU A 99 14.97 6.35 12.34
CA GLU A 99 13.68 5.75 12.67
C GLU A 99 12.52 6.56 12.09
N GLN A 100 11.67 5.89 11.32
CA GLN A 100 10.51 6.50 10.67
C GLN A 100 9.37 5.49 10.57
N ALA A 101 8.15 5.96 10.77
CA ALA A 101 6.92 5.24 10.47
C ALA A 101 6.22 5.90 9.28
N GLY A 102 6.34 5.30 8.09
CA GLY A 102 5.56 5.69 6.92
C GLY A 102 4.17 5.07 6.98
N VAL A 103 3.13 5.88 6.79
CA VAL A 103 1.74 5.44 6.91
C VAL A 103 0.98 5.85 5.66
N GLY A 104 0.36 4.88 4.99
CA GLY A 104 -0.55 5.06 3.87
C GLY A 104 -1.95 4.55 4.20
N LEU A 105 -2.96 5.33 3.81
CA LEU A 105 -4.37 4.94 3.82
C LEU A 105 -4.88 4.99 2.38
N ALA A 106 -5.55 3.94 1.94
CA ALA A 106 -6.14 3.85 0.61
C ALA A 106 -7.56 3.27 0.72
N ARG A 107 -8.55 4.06 0.33
CA ARG A 107 -9.97 3.67 0.34
C ARG A 107 -10.38 3.16 -1.03
N TYR A 108 -11.11 2.06 -1.05
CA TYR A 108 -11.60 1.38 -2.25
C TYR A 108 -13.13 1.38 -2.30
N ALA A 109 -13.68 1.13 -3.48
CA ALA A 109 -15.12 0.93 -3.64
C ALA A 109 -15.48 -0.54 -3.44
N GLY A 110 -16.60 -0.81 -2.74
CA GLY A 110 -17.08 -2.17 -2.52
C GLY A 110 -16.07 -3.02 -1.74
N ASP A 111 -15.89 -4.25 -2.18
CA ASP A 111 -15.03 -5.23 -1.51
C ASP A 111 -13.57 -5.18 -2.03
N ALA A 112 -13.24 -4.24 -2.92
CA ALA A 112 -11.94 -4.20 -3.60
C ALA A 112 -10.74 -3.97 -2.66
N ALA A 113 -10.95 -3.52 -1.42
CA ALA A 113 -9.90 -3.43 -0.42
C ALA A 113 -9.40 -4.81 0.05
N GLU A 114 -10.30 -5.80 0.13
CA GLU A 114 -9.98 -7.20 0.46
C GLU A 114 -9.14 -7.82 -0.66
N ASP A 115 -9.63 -7.74 -1.90
CA ASP A 115 -8.89 -8.19 -3.09
C ASP A 115 -7.50 -7.55 -3.17
N ARG A 116 -7.36 -6.27 -2.80
CA ARG A 116 -6.05 -5.60 -2.77
C ARG A 116 -5.15 -6.09 -1.66
N LEU A 117 -5.68 -6.47 -0.49
CA LEU A 117 -4.86 -7.04 0.57
C LEU A 117 -4.34 -8.42 0.15
N ASP A 118 -5.17 -9.24 -0.47
CA ASP A 118 -4.80 -10.56 -1.03
C ASP A 118 -3.70 -10.43 -2.10
N ASP A 119 -3.88 -9.54 -3.08
CA ASP A 119 -2.87 -9.25 -4.11
C ASP A 119 -1.51 -8.86 -3.48
N LEU A 120 -1.55 -8.08 -2.39
CA LEU A 120 -0.35 -7.64 -1.69
C LEU A 120 0.26 -8.73 -0.82
N ALA A 121 -0.55 -9.63 -0.25
CA ALA A 121 -0.09 -10.82 0.46
C ALA A 121 0.70 -11.74 -0.48
N GLU A 122 0.14 -12.03 -1.66
CA GLU A 122 0.83 -12.82 -2.70
C GLU A 122 2.13 -12.14 -3.17
N ALA A 123 2.10 -10.82 -3.33
CA ALA A 123 3.29 -10.04 -3.64
C ALA A 123 4.33 -10.09 -2.53
N LEU A 124 3.91 -10.11 -1.26
CA LEU A 124 4.83 -10.19 -0.12
C LEU A 124 5.55 -11.54 -0.09
N GLU A 125 4.82 -12.65 -0.28
CA GLU A 125 5.40 -13.99 -0.39
C GLU A 125 6.37 -14.11 -1.59
N SER A 126 6.06 -13.41 -2.66
CA SER A 126 6.84 -13.40 -3.90
C SER A 126 7.94 -12.33 -3.94
N CYS A 127 8.05 -11.46 -2.93
CA CYS A 127 9.16 -10.53 -2.75
C CYS A 127 10.38 -11.34 -2.30
N ARG A 128 11.49 -11.26 -3.04
CA ARG A 128 12.67 -12.11 -2.77
C ARG A 128 13.85 -11.31 -2.28
N VAL A 129 14.09 -10.14 -2.87
CA VAL A 129 15.22 -9.28 -2.51
C VAL A 129 15.04 -7.88 -3.08
N VAL A 130 15.40 -6.88 -2.27
CA VAL A 130 15.66 -5.52 -2.75
C VAL A 130 17.16 -5.40 -2.98
N ARG A 131 17.59 -5.25 -4.24
CA ARG A 131 19.00 -5.12 -4.59
C ARG A 131 19.26 -3.88 -5.44
N GLY A 132 20.28 -3.12 -5.06
CA GLY A 132 20.79 -1.97 -5.81
C GLY A 132 22.28 -2.10 -6.12
N SER A 133 22.76 -1.36 -7.12
CA SER A 133 24.18 -1.30 -7.50
C SER A 133 25.05 -0.49 -6.52
N ASP A 134 24.42 0.15 -5.53
CA ASP A 134 25.01 1.06 -4.53
C ASP A 134 25.34 0.37 -3.19
N GLY A 135 25.25 -0.96 -3.14
CA GLY A 135 25.42 -1.73 -1.91
C GLY A 135 24.14 -1.92 -1.11
N THR A 136 22.97 -1.63 -1.71
CA THR A 136 21.67 -2.02 -1.18
C THR A 136 21.41 -3.52 -1.41
N ASP A 137 21.17 -4.27 -0.35
CA ASP A 137 20.70 -5.68 -0.36
C ASP A 137 19.85 -5.89 0.89
N LEU A 138 18.52 -5.92 0.75
CA LEU A 138 17.57 -6.23 1.82
C LEU A 138 16.83 -7.51 1.48
N ARG A 139 16.69 -8.38 2.47
CA ARG A 139 16.01 -9.67 2.33
C ARG A 139 14.78 -9.71 3.21
N PRO A 140 13.64 -10.18 2.68
CA PRO A 140 12.45 -10.39 3.48
C PRO A 140 12.67 -11.56 4.45
N GLN A 141 12.09 -11.40 5.62
CA GLN A 141 11.95 -12.38 6.68
C GLN A 141 10.50 -12.31 7.14
N GLU A 142 9.94 -13.44 7.54
CA GLU A 142 8.62 -13.48 8.16
C GLU A 142 8.62 -12.60 9.41
N LEU A 143 7.55 -11.84 9.58
CA LEU A 143 7.32 -11.00 10.76
C LEU A 143 6.01 -11.43 11.39
N GLU A 144 6.10 -12.16 12.49
CA GLU A 144 4.93 -12.44 13.32
C GLU A 144 4.51 -11.15 14.03
N ILE A 145 3.33 -10.65 13.67
CA ILE A 145 2.72 -9.51 14.33
C ILE A 145 1.26 -9.83 14.61
N GLU A 146 0.92 -9.82 15.88
CA GLU A 146 -0.45 -10.05 16.35
C GLU A 146 -1.09 -8.71 16.71
N GLY A 147 -2.41 -8.62 16.61
CA GLY A 147 -3.20 -7.50 17.12
C GLY A 147 -4.69 -7.67 16.86
N ASP A 148 -5.49 -6.73 17.36
CA ASP A 148 -6.96 -6.80 17.35
C ASP A 148 -7.57 -6.31 16.02
N TRP A 149 -6.89 -6.51 14.91
CA TRP A 149 -7.32 -6.12 13.56
C TRP A 149 -7.79 -7.33 12.76
N ASP A 150 -8.73 -7.11 11.83
CA ASP A 150 -9.43 -8.18 11.10
C ASP A 150 -8.47 -9.09 10.34
N GLU A 151 -7.54 -8.48 9.61
CA GLU A 151 -6.59 -9.18 8.76
C GLU A 151 -5.32 -8.35 8.59
N ALA A 152 -4.16 -9.00 8.68
CA ALA A 152 -2.89 -8.37 8.36
C ALA A 152 -1.87 -9.36 7.80
N VAL A 153 -1.04 -8.83 6.90
CA VAL A 153 0.17 -9.50 6.43
C VAL A 153 1.38 -8.63 6.72
N ALA A 154 2.48 -9.25 7.12
CA ALA A 154 3.66 -8.53 7.56
C ALA A 154 4.95 -9.25 7.19
N ALA A 155 5.99 -8.45 6.95
CA ALA A 155 7.35 -8.96 6.77
C ALA A 155 8.37 -7.95 7.27
N ARG A 156 9.57 -8.45 7.53
CA ARG A 156 10.74 -7.64 7.82
C ARG A 156 11.72 -7.72 6.66
N LEU A 157 12.00 -6.60 6.01
CA LEU A 157 13.11 -6.46 5.07
C LEU A 157 14.35 -5.99 5.82
N GLN A 158 15.40 -6.80 5.85
CA GLN A 158 16.62 -6.50 6.59
C GLN A 158 17.87 -6.74 5.76
N GLY A 159 18.87 -5.88 5.95
CA GLY A 159 20.18 -6.06 5.35
C GLY A 159 20.94 -4.75 5.32
N ARG A 160 21.33 -4.32 4.12
CA ARG A 160 22.05 -3.06 3.92
C ARG A 160 21.32 -2.13 2.95
N LEU A 161 21.33 -0.83 3.27
CA LEU A 161 20.97 0.27 2.40
C LEU A 161 22.23 1.10 2.12
N ASN A 162 22.65 1.19 0.86
CA ASN A 162 23.89 1.89 0.49
C ASN A 162 25.13 1.45 1.32
N GLY A 163 25.20 0.17 1.70
CA GLY A 163 26.26 -0.39 2.54
C GLY A 163 26.07 -0.23 4.05
N TYR A 164 25.08 0.51 4.54
CA TYR A 164 24.79 0.67 5.97
C TYR A 164 23.69 -0.29 6.43
N PRO A 165 23.71 -0.80 7.67
CA PRO A 165 22.60 -1.61 8.18
C PRO A 165 21.28 -0.86 8.07
N TYR A 166 20.23 -1.60 7.70
CA TYR A 166 18.90 -1.04 7.54
C TYR A 166 17.83 -2.12 7.70
N THR A 167 16.76 -1.77 8.39
CA THR A 167 15.60 -2.63 8.63
C THR A 167 14.34 -1.86 8.25
N VAL A 168 13.39 -2.57 7.64
CA VAL A 168 12.03 -2.10 7.34
C VAL A 168 11.06 -3.21 7.74
N ASP A 169 10.23 -2.95 8.74
CA ASP A 169 9.01 -3.74 8.93
C ASP A 169 7.95 -3.18 7.99
N VAL A 170 7.24 -4.04 7.28
CA VAL A 170 6.05 -3.71 6.50
C VAL A 170 4.87 -4.44 7.10
N VAL A 171 3.78 -3.73 7.34
CA VAL A 171 2.51 -4.27 7.82
C VAL A 171 1.41 -3.71 6.93
N LEU A 172 0.64 -4.61 6.33
CA LEU A 172 -0.51 -4.30 5.50
C LEU A 172 -1.72 -4.89 6.19
N SER A 173 -2.77 -4.11 6.35
CA SER A 173 -4.01 -4.53 7.00
C SER A 173 -5.20 -3.87 6.32
N ARG A 174 -6.39 -4.39 6.56
CA ARG A 174 -7.64 -3.80 6.10
C ARG A 174 -8.53 -3.45 7.28
N VAL A 175 -9.21 -2.33 7.13
CA VAL A 175 -10.29 -1.89 8.02
C VAL A 175 -11.43 -1.41 7.13
N ASP A 176 -12.56 -2.11 7.17
CA ASP A 176 -13.69 -1.86 6.27
C ASP A 176 -13.25 -1.80 4.79
N ASP A 177 -13.44 -0.66 4.14
CA ASP A 177 -13.11 -0.36 2.74
C ASP A 177 -11.70 0.25 2.55
N THR A 178 -10.91 0.30 3.62
CA THR A 178 -9.63 1.02 3.67
C THR A 178 -8.47 0.07 3.91
N LEU A 179 -7.53 0.04 2.97
CA LEU A 179 -6.21 -0.55 3.15
C LEU A 179 -5.35 0.40 4.00
N VAL A 180 -4.80 -0.15 5.07
CA VAL A 180 -3.83 0.49 5.96
C VAL A 180 -2.45 -0.10 5.67
N SER A 181 -1.49 0.74 5.35
CA SER A 181 -0.12 0.34 5.02
C SER A 181 0.87 1.07 5.90
N VAL A 182 1.60 0.33 6.71
CA VAL A 182 2.61 0.86 7.63
C VAL A 182 3.97 0.30 7.25
N VAL A 183 4.95 1.18 7.12
CA VAL A 183 6.37 0.79 7.12
C VAL A 183 7.05 1.40 8.33
N HIS A 184 7.78 0.61 9.10
CA HIS A 184 8.60 1.08 10.22
C HIS A 184 10.06 0.81 9.90
N THR A 185 10.84 1.86 9.70
CA THR A 185 12.22 1.76 9.24
C THR A 185 13.22 2.21 10.31
N GLY A 186 14.44 1.70 10.28
CA GLY A 186 15.55 2.17 11.11
C GLY A 186 16.92 1.74 10.56
N MET A 187 18.00 2.42 10.98
CA MET A 187 19.37 2.00 10.64
C MET A 187 19.87 0.81 11.48
N ASP A 188 19.14 0.43 12.53
CA ASP A 188 19.38 -0.77 13.33
C ASP A 188 18.19 -1.74 13.21
N ALA A 189 18.08 -2.69 14.14
CA ALA A 189 16.87 -3.48 14.29
C ALA A 189 15.69 -2.58 14.71
N VAL A 190 14.52 -2.85 14.15
CA VAL A 190 13.27 -2.20 14.52
C VAL A 190 12.57 -3.04 15.60
N ASP A 191 12.05 -2.41 16.64
CA ASP A 191 11.31 -3.10 17.70
C ASP A 191 9.90 -3.48 17.20
N THR A 192 9.60 -4.78 17.17
CA THR A 192 8.33 -5.31 16.69
C THR A 192 7.14 -4.87 17.55
N ALA A 193 7.30 -4.76 18.87
CA ALA A 193 6.24 -4.26 19.75
C ALA A 193 5.95 -2.77 19.47
N ARG A 194 7.00 -2.00 19.15
CA ARG A 194 6.85 -0.60 18.73
C ARG A 194 6.19 -0.50 17.35
N THR A 195 6.54 -1.38 16.39
CA THR A 195 5.84 -1.50 15.10
C THR A 195 4.35 -1.79 15.31
N ARG A 196 4.01 -2.76 16.17
CA ARG A 196 2.62 -3.06 16.55
C ARG A 196 1.90 -1.83 17.11
N ALA A 197 2.48 -1.13 18.07
CA ALA A 197 1.87 0.06 18.66
C ALA A 197 1.61 1.17 17.63
N VAL A 198 2.49 1.36 16.64
CA VAL A 198 2.24 2.28 15.52
C VAL A 198 1.04 1.82 14.69
N VAL A 199 0.96 0.54 14.35
CA VAL A 199 -0.17 -0.04 13.58
C VAL A 199 -1.49 0.16 14.34
N GLU A 200 -1.54 -0.16 15.63
CA GLU A 200 -2.73 0.04 16.48
C GLU A 200 -3.19 1.51 16.49
N ALA A 201 -2.25 2.44 16.65
CA ALA A 201 -2.55 3.87 16.64
C ALA A 201 -3.13 4.34 15.29
N VAL A 202 -2.61 3.83 14.18
CA VAL A 202 -3.08 4.17 12.83
C VAL A 202 -4.46 3.57 12.56
N ILE A 203 -4.68 2.30 12.91
CA ILE A 203 -5.98 1.64 12.76
C ILE A 203 -7.04 2.37 13.58
N SER A 204 -6.72 2.73 14.83
CA SER A 204 -7.62 3.51 15.68
C SER A 204 -8.04 4.82 15.02
N LEU A 205 -7.10 5.54 14.39
CA LEU A 205 -7.42 6.75 13.62
C LEU A 205 -8.32 6.49 12.40
N ALA A 206 -8.06 5.40 11.67
CA ALA A 206 -8.83 5.05 10.47
C ALA A 206 -10.30 4.70 10.79
N THR A 207 -10.55 4.15 11.98
CA THR A 207 -11.89 3.80 12.49
C THR A 207 -12.65 4.94 13.19
N ALA A 208 -12.03 6.11 13.41
CA ALA A 208 -12.54 7.21 14.24
C ALA A 208 -13.10 8.43 13.47
#